data_AF-A0A955WWW5-F1
#
_entry.id   AF-A0A955WWW5-F1
#
_cell.length_a   1.000
_cell.length_b   1.000
_cell.length_c   1.000
_cell.angle_alpha   90.00
_cell.angle_beta   90.00
_cell.angle_gamma   90.00
#
_symmetry.space_group_name_H-M   'P 1'
#
loop_
_entity.id
_entity.type
_entity.pdbx_description
1 polymer ?
#
loop_
_entity_poly.entity_id
_entity_poly.type
_entity_poly.pdbx_seq_one_letter_code
_entity_poly.pdbx_strand_id
1 'polypeptide(L)'
;MTAAAADRPDTACTHCGLPVPGEPAGDGPHFCCSGCRTAFQILQGTGLADYYALREATGAGPSRQAVQAAAPGRYAHLDDPG
;
A
#
# COMPACT_ATOMS: atom_id res chain seq x y z
N MET A 1 -14.83 22.50 -32.21
CA MET A 1 -13.83 21.53 -31.71
C MET A 1 -14.28 21.12 -30.32
N THR A 2 -15.03 20.03 -30.22
CA THR A 2 -15.55 19.47 -28.95
C THR A 2 -14.44 18.71 -28.24
N ALA A 3 -14.08 19.14 -27.04
CA ALA A 3 -13.19 18.39 -26.16
C ALA A 3 -13.97 17.24 -25.53
N ALA A 4 -13.47 16.01 -25.71
CA ALA A 4 -13.98 14.84 -25.02
C ALA A 4 -13.71 15.00 -23.53
N ALA A 5 -14.76 14.82 -22.71
CA ALA A 5 -14.64 14.73 -21.27
C ALA A 5 -13.68 13.59 -20.94
N ALA A 6 -12.54 13.92 -20.33
CA ALA A 6 -11.62 12.92 -19.81
C ALA A 6 -12.38 12.14 -18.72
N ASP A 7 -12.67 10.88 -19.04
CA ASP A 7 -13.20 9.89 -18.13
C ASP A 7 -12.42 9.96 -16.81
N ARG A 8 -13.15 10.16 -15.72
CA ARG A 8 -12.54 10.19 -14.39
C ARG A 8 -12.31 8.72 -14.07
N PRO A 9 -11.07 8.24 -14.06
CA PRO A 9 -10.86 6.82 -13.92
C PRO A 9 -11.38 6.41 -12.54
N ASP A 10 -12.45 5.60 -12.51
CA ASP A 10 -13.04 5.06 -11.27
C ASP A 10 -12.09 4.10 -10.55
N THR A 11 -10.95 3.79 -11.16
CA THR A 11 -9.97 2.86 -10.64
C THR A 11 -8.90 3.58 -9.81
N ALA A 12 -8.85 3.23 -8.53
CA ALA A 12 -7.80 3.68 -7.63
C ALA A 12 -6.54 2.81 -7.78
N CYS A 13 -5.38 3.45 -7.65
CA CYS A 13 -4.08 2.79 -7.64
C CYS A 13 -3.99 1.84 -6.45
N THR A 14 -3.61 0.59 -6.71
CA THR A 14 -3.45 -0.45 -5.66
C THR A 14 -2.39 -0.08 -4.62
N HIS A 15 -1.44 0.80 -4.97
CA HIS A 15 -0.34 1.17 -4.07
C HIS A 15 -0.60 2.44 -3.25
N CYS A 16 -1.04 3.53 -3.89
CA CYS A 16 -1.17 4.84 -3.25
C CYS A 16 -2.62 5.36 -3.16
N GLY A 17 -3.59 4.67 -3.75
CA GLY A 17 -4.99 5.08 -3.74
C GLY A 17 -5.35 6.24 -4.69
N LEU A 18 -4.38 6.85 -5.37
CA LEU A 18 -4.64 7.90 -6.36
C LEU A 18 -5.29 7.34 -7.63
N PRO A 19 -6.05 8.15 -8.40
CA PRO A 19 -6.67 7.70 -9.64
C PRO A 19 -5.64 7.20 -10.66
N VAL A 20 -5.94 6.08 -11.32
CA VAL A 20 -5.10 5.51 -12.38
C VAL A 20 -5.43 6.18 -13.71
N PRO A 21 -4.50 6.88 -14.39
CA PRO A 21 -4.83 7.54 -15.65
C PRO A 21 -5.09 6.52 -16.76
N GLY A 22 -6.19 6.73 -17.51
CA GLY A 22 -6.58 5.88 -18.63
C GLY A 22 -7.48 4.71 -18.23
N GLU A 23 -7.82 3.87 -19.21
CA GLU A 23 -8.67 2.70 -18.98
C GLU A 23 -7.90 1.60 -18.24
N PRO A 24 -8.46 1.04 -17.14
CA PRO A 24 -7.89 -0.10 -16.47
C PRO A 24 -7.80 -1.31 -17.42
N ALA A 25 -6.59 -1.87 -17.58
CA ALA A 25 -6.39 -3.05 -18.41
C ALA A 25 -6.55 -4.34 -17.60
N GLY A 26 -7.64 -5.06 -17.82
CA GLY A 26 -7.93 -6.38 -17.23
C GLY A 26 -8.22 -6.35 -15.72
N ASP A 27 -8.37 -7.54 -15.12
CA ASP A 27 -8.78 -7.70 -13.70
C ASP A 27 -7.60 -7.63 -12.71
N GLY A 28 -6.43 -7.17 -13.15
CA GLY A 28 -5.19 -7.16 -12.37
C GLY A 28 -5.01 -5.90 -11.51
N PRO A 29 -3.92 -5.82 -10.70
CA PRO A 29 -3.61 -4.61 -9.95
C PRO A 29 -3.28 -3.43 -10.90
N HIS A 30 -3.85 -2.27 -10.61
CA HIS A 30 -3.69 -1.05 -11.42
C HIS A 30 -2.81 -0.02 -10.70
N PHE A 31 -2.01 0.72 -11.49
CA PHE A 31 -1.00 1.64 -10.95
C PHE A 31 -1.00 2.98 -11.66
N CYS A 32 -0.96 4.08 -10.90
CA CYS A 32 -0.95 5.42 -11.46
C CYS A 32 0.39 5.81 -12.12
N CYS A 33 1.48 5.11 -11.80
CA CYS A 33 2.81 5.30 -12.39
C CYS A 33 3.67 4.03 -12.29
N SER A 34 4.79 4.00 -13.02
CA SER A 34 5.78 2.91 -12.95
C SER A 34 6.35 2.72 -11.55
N GLY A 35 6.56 3.80 -10.79
CA GLY A 35 7.05 3.75 -9.41
C GLY A 35 6.13 2.95 -8.48
N CYS A 36 4.82 3.15 -8.59
CA CYS A 36 3.83 2.41 -7.80
C CYS A 36 3.84 0.91 -8.15
N ARG A 37 3.99 0.56 -9.43
CA ARG A 37 4.13 -0.84 -9.87
C ARG A 37 5.40 -1.48 -9.29
N THR A 38 6.53 -0.79 -9.40
CA THR A 38 7.81 -1.29 -8.88
C THR A 38 7.77 -1.49 -7.38
N ALA A 39 7.23 -0.53 -6.62
CA ALA A 39 7.08 -0.66 -5.17
C ALA A 39 6.22 -1.88 -4.80
N PHE A 40 5.08 -2.06 -5.49
CA PHE A 40 4.24 -3.24 -5.30
C PHE A 40 4.99 -4.55 -5.60
N GLN A 41 5.72 -4.62 -6.72
CA GLN A 41 6.50 -5.81 -7.09
C GLN A 41 7.62 -6.13 -6.10
N ILE A 42 8.30 -5.11 -5.55
CA ILE A 42 9.32 -5.30 -4.52
C ILE A 42 8.69 -5.91 -3.26
N LEU A 43 7.57 -5.36 -2.80
CA LEU A 43 6.88 -5.86 -1.61
C LEU A 43 6.41 -7.31 -1.78
N GLN A 44 5.90 -7.65 -2.96
CA GLN A 44 5.45 -9.02 -3.26
C GLN A 44 6.61 -9.99 -3.54
N GLY A 45 7.71 -9.51 -4.13
CA GLY A 45 8.84 -10.34 -4.53
C GLY A 45 9.89 -10.60 -3.44
N THR A 46 9.77 -9.96 -2.28
CA THR A 46 10.76 -10.04 -1.19
C THR A 46 10.50 -11.17 -0.20
N GLY A 47 9.47 -12.00 -0.42
CA GLY A 47 9.11 -13.07 0.53
C GLY A 47 8.54 -12.53 1.86
N LEU A 48 8.24 -11.23 1.94
CA LEU A 48 7.61 -10.62 3.10
C LEU A 48 6.22 -11.21 3.36
N ALA A 49 5.50 -11.58 2.31
CA ALA A 49 4.23 -12.30 2.43
C ALA A 49 4.40 -13.62 3.22
N ASP A 50 5.43 -14.41 2.90
CA ASP A 50 5.72 -15.67 3.59
C ASP A 50 6.17 -15.41 5.04
N TYR A 51 6.98 -14.37 5.26
CA TYR A 51 7.38 -13.94 6.59
C TYR A 51 6.17 -13.54 7.46
N TYR A 52 5.24 -12.73 6.92
CA TYR A 52 4.03 -12.33 7.62
C TYR A 52 3.10 -13.53 7.89
N ALA A 53 2.92 -14.42 6.91
CA ALA A 53 2.15 -15.65 7.07
C ALA A 53 2.74 -16.55 8.16
N LEU A 54 4.07 -16.74 8.19
CA LEU A 54 4.74 -17.46 9.27
C LEU A 54 4.53 -16.79 10.62
N ARG A 55 4.73 -15.46 10.68
CA ARG A 55 4.62 -14.70 11.92
C ARG A 55 3.21 -14.77 12.51
N GLU A 56 2.18 -14.70 11.67
CA GLU A 56 0.78 -14.88 12.06
C GLU A 56 0.54 -16.31 12.55
N ALA A 57 1.04 -17.32 11.83
CA ALA A 57 0.88 -18.73 12.21
C ALA A 57 1.60 -19.09 13.53
N THR A 58 2.77 -18.51 13.79
CA THR A 58 3.55 -18.79 15.00
C THR A 58 3.20 -17.88 16.18
N GLY A 59 2.38 -16.85 15.97
CA GLY A 59 2.12 -15.81 16.97
C GLY A 59 3.38 -15.07 17.41
N ALA A 60 4.42 -15.02 16.57
CA ALA A 60 5.72 -14.48 16.94
C ALA A 60 5.67 -12.95 16.96
N GLY A 61 5.62 -12.38 18.17
CA GLY A 61 5.69 -10.94 18.41
C GLY A 61 4.41 -10.38 19.04
N PRO A 62 4.42 -9.08 19.40
CA PRO A 62 3.29 -8.47 20.07
C PRO A 62 2.04 -8.51 19.16
N SER A 63 0.91 -8.90 19.73
CA SER A 63 -0.37 -8.90 19.02
C SER A 63 -0.71 -7.50 18.53
N ARG A 64 -1.55 -7.40 17.49
CA ARG A 64 -2.01 -6.10 16.99
C ARG A 64 -2.65 -5.26 18.11
N GLN A 65 -3.40 -5.90 19.02
CA GLN A 65 -3.95 -5.22 20.19
C GLN A 65 -2.85 -4.75 21.16
N ALA A 66 -1.81 -5.54 21.41
CA ALA A 66 -0.67 -5.14 22.25
C ALA A 66 0.11 -3.96 21.64
N VAL A 67 0.27 -3.94 20.32
CA VAL A 67 0.89 -2.82 19.59
C VAL A 67 0.04 -1.55 19.69
N GLN A 68 -1.28 -1.67 19.67
CA GLN A 68 -2.20 -0.53 19.82
C GLN A 68 -2.32 -0.05 21.27
N ALA A 69 -2.22 -0.97 22.24
CA ALA A 69 -2.29 -0.66 23.67
C ALA A 69 -0.99 -0.09 24.24
N ALA A 70 0.14 -0.26 23.56
CA ALA A 70 1.41 0.31 24.03
C ALA A 70 1.35 1.84 24.01
N ALA A 71 1.83 2.45 25.10
CA ALA A 71 1.53 3.83 25.48
C ALA A 71 1.65 4.86 24.33
N PRO A 72 0.68 5.77 24.18
CA PRO A 72 0.79 6.87 23.24
C PRO A 72 2.05 7.70 23.57
N GLY A 73 2.85 8.01 22.56
CA GLY A 73 4.10 8.78 22.71
C GLY A 73 5.39 7.96 22.64
N ARG A 74 5.33 6.62 22.65
CA ARG A 74 6.53 5.77 22.51
C ARG A 74 7.35 6.02 21.24
N TYR A 75 6.72 6.57 20.20
CA TYR A 75 7.36 6.92 18.93
C TYR A 75 7.36 8.42 18.63
N ALA A 76 6.92 9.28 19.56
CA ALA A 76 6.85 10.72 19.31
C ALA A 76 8.22 11.34 18.98
N HIS A 77 9.32 10.72 19.45
CA HIS A 77 10.68 11.14 19.11
C HIS A 77 11.06 10.93 17.64
N LEU A 78 10.32 10.11 16.89
CA LEU A 78 10.53 9.88 15.45
C LEU A 78 9.75 10.86 14.57
N ASP A 79 8.76 11.54 15.16
CA ASP A 79 7.91 12.52 14.47
C ASP A 79 8.49 13.95 14.54
N ASP A 80 9.63 14.14 15.20
CA ASP A 80 10.27 15.45 15.35
C ASP A 80 11.08 15.78 14.07
N PRO A 81 10.71 16.83 13.31
CA PRO A 81 11.48 17.26 12.15
C PRO A 81 12.76 17.94 12.62
N GLY A 82 13.89 17.23 12.54
CA GLY A 82 15.23 17.78 12.78
C GLY A 82 15.65 18.83 11.74
#